data_AF-A0A7S0UHS2-F1
#
_entry.id   AF-A0A7S0UHS2-F1
#
_cell.length_a   1.000
_cell.length_b   1.000
_cell.length_c   1.000
_cell.angle_alpha   90.00
_cell.angle_beta   90.00
_cell.angle_gamma   90.00
#
_symmetry.space_group_name_H-M   'P 1'
#
loop_
_entity.id
_entity.type
_entity.pdbx_description
1 polymer ?
#
loop_
_entity_poly.entity_id
_entity_poly.type
_entity_poly.pdbx_seq_one_letter_code
_entity_poly.pdbx_strand_id
1 'polypeptide(L)'
;EEPPTALHFLRNHVALSRPCIIRNSILTKEQHEEATESKAGESGDDNTAVPLTMTLDDLIRLFPEASDTTDASENGSHSLPPLCIDVTPDGHGDCLRRVAAIDEESSTLSSEEKVFVKPLEVQMNLSKFRSCLRKGRANQQRQNKYNREEILDRVFETCSKENLDKVDNKDTHHDKFLQDVVLYYSRQNDCLRKELSPLWNLKHNNVADDADDAKSFVFPRSFPWAEQAFFGQLSSSDSAGVGPDAVNLWMGDERAVSAMHKDHYENLFYVLSGEKVFGLCPPSDAPFLYEREILSGRFEVSSECKNDVNTDTNPRKWSVVMDRVEEDGGSPSSDKQYSKVHWIATDLFGNHSDRSNHDLEFPLSKYAHPITVRVKAGELLYLPSLWFHRVTQTTETIGINYWYDMNFESPMWCYFHFLQQLRSQEK
;
A
#
# COMPACT_ATOMS: atom_id res chain seq x y z
N GLU A 1 19.89 19.15 -0.31
CA GLU A 1 19.03 20.29 0.08
C GLU A 1 18.31 19.90 1.34
N GLU A 2 18.31 20.77 2.34
CA GLU A 2 17.60 20.55 3.61
C GLU A 2 16.08 20.66 3.42
N PRO A 3 15.27 20.19 4.38
CA PRO A 3 13.81 20.37 4.35
C PRO A 3 13.42 21.85 4.22
N PRO A 4 12.33 22.18 3.50
CA PRO A 4 11.91 23.56 3.30
C PRO A 4 11.43 24.20 4.62
N THR A 5 11.51 25.53 4.70
CA THR A 5 10.79 26.26 5.75
C THR A 5 9.28 26.14 5.53
N ALA A 6 8.48 26.20 6.60
CA ALA A 6 7.03 26.10 6.52
C ALA A 6 6.41 27.10 5.53
N LEU A 7 6.86 28.35 5.54
CA LEU A 7 6.37 29.39 4.62
C LEU A 7 6.72 29.06 3.16
N HIS A 8 7.92 28.55 2.89
CA HIS A 8 8.31 28.18 1.54
C HIS A 8 7.50 26.98 1.04
N PHE A 9 7.32 25.97 1.90
CA PHE A 9 6.53 24.79 1.62
C PHE A 9 5.05 25.14 1.35
N LEU A 10 4.45 25.93 2.24
CA LEU A 10 3.08 26.43 2.08
C LEU A 10 2.91 27.19 0.76
N ARG A 11 3.74 28.20 0.52
CA ARG A 11 3.59 29.11 -0.64
C ARG A 11 3.79 28.40 -1.98
N ASN A 12 4.77 27.50 -2.08
CA ASN A 12 5.19 26.95 -3.37
C ASN A 12 4.59 25.57 -3.67
N HIS A 13 4.07 24.87 -2.66
CA HIS A 13 3.57 23.50 -2.79
C HIS A 13 2.15 23.35 -2.28
N VAL A 14 1.90 23.57 -0.98
CA VAL A 14 0.58 23.31 -0.38
C VAL A 14 -0.50 24.22 -0.98
N ALA A 15 -0.29 25.53 -1.00
CA ALA A 15 -1.26 26.49 -1.53
C ALA A 15 -1.51 26.35 -3.04
N LEU A 16 -0.55 25.79 -3.78
CA LEU A 16 -0.67 25.52 -5.21
C LEU A 16 -1.16 24.10 -5.50
N SER A 17 -1.41 23.28 -4.46
CA SER A 17 -1.68 21.85 -4.58
C SER A 17 -0.69 21.16 -5.53
N ARG A 18 0.62 21.36 -5.29
CA ARG A 18 1.69 20.89 -6.18
C ARG A 18 2.57 19.84 -5.50
N PRO A 19 2.61 18.60 -6.00
CA PRO A 19 3.52 17.57 -5.51
C PRO A 19 4.98 17.98 -5.62
N CYS A 20 5.81 17.55 -4.67
CA CYS A 20 7.25 17.77 -4.72
C CYS A 20 8.04 16.69 -4.00
N ILE A 21 9.29 16.53 -4.41
CA ILE A 21 10.26 15.68 -3.71
C ILE A 21 11.05 16.57 -2.75
N ILE A 22 11.08 16.15 -1.49
CA ILE A 22 11.85 16.74 -0.40
C ILE A 22 12.95 15.74 -0.06
N ARG A 23 14.19 16.22 -0.05
CA ARG A 23 15.36 15.41 0.30
C ARG A 23 15.80 15.70 1.72
N ASN A 24 16.58 14.79 2.29
CA ASN A 24 17.16 14.96 3.62
C ASN A 24 16.11 15.24 4.72
N SER A 25 14.89 14.71 4.54
CA SER A 25 13.77 14.89 5.47
C SER A 25 13.88 14.02 6.72
N ILE A 26 14.51 12.85 6.57
CA ILE A 26 14.80 11.92 7.65
C ILE A 26 16.26 11.54 7.52
N LEU A 27 17.05 11.87 8.54
CA LEU A 27 18.49 11.65 8.56
C LEU A 27 18.87 10.69 9.68
N THR A 28 19.89 9.89 9.46
CA THR A 28 20.55 9.04 10.45
C THR A 28 22.05 9.29 10.42
N LYS A 29 22.75 8.86 11.48
CA LYS A 29 24.21 8.87 11.50
C LYS A 29 24.76 7.69 10.71
N GLU A 30 25.81 7.92 9.94
CA GLU A 30 26.50 6.86 9.21
C GLU A 30 27.14 5.89 10.23
N GLN A 31 26.77 4.61 10.15
CA GLN A 31 27.49 3.57 10.89
C GLN A 31 28.70 3.21 10.05
N HIS A 32 29.89 3.65 10.43
CA HIS A 32 31.11 3.07 9.88
C HIS A 32 31.13 1.58 10.26
N GLU A 33 30.78 0.71 9.31
CA GLU A 33 31.14 -0.71 9.39
C GLU A 33 32.64 -0.76 9.66
N GLU A 34 33.05 -1.54 10.68
CA GLU A 34 34.44 -1.68 11.11
C GLU A 34 35.36 -1.89 9.90
N ALA A 35 36.01 -0.81 9.47
CA ALA A 35 37.12 -0.89 8.55
C ALA A 35 38.22 -1.66 9.28
N THR A 36 38.47 -2.86 8.78
CA THR A 36 39.65 -3.69 9.05
C THR A 36 40.86 -2.85 9.44
N GLU A 37 41.46 -3.21 10.58
CA GLU A 37 42.72 -2.70 11.11
C GLU A 37 43.72 -2.32 10.00
N SER A 38 43.87 -1.02 9.74
CA SER A 38 45.15 -0.36 9.42
C SER A 38 44.95 1.04 8.85
N LYS A 39 44.94 2.04 9.74
CA LYS A 39 45.81 3.23 9.68
C LYS A 39 45.39 4.18 10.80
N ALA A 40 46.18 4.14 11.87
CA ALA A 40 46.18 5.19 12.87
C ALA A 40 46.71 6.49 12.22
N GLY A 41 45.92 7.56 12.30
CA GLY A 41 46.37 8.91 12.00
C GLY A 41 45.49 9.65 11.01
N GLU A 42 44.27 10.01 11.43
CA GLU A 42 43.63 11.30 11.16
C GLU A 42 42.30 11.33 11.94
N SER A 43 42.25 12.15 13.00
CA SER A 43 41.03 12.43 13.75
C SER A 43 40.14 13.36 12.92
N GLY A 44 39.38 12.77 12.00
CA GLY A 44 38.25 13.42 11.33
C GLY A 44 36.96 13.04 12.06
N ASP A 45 36.43 13.98 12.85
CA ASP A 45 35.07 13.94 13.39
C ASP A 45 34.07 14.19 12.24
N ASP A 46 33.98 13.26 11.28
CA ASP A 46 33.07 13.41 10.13
C ASP A 46 31.73 12.75 10.45
N ASN A 47 31.01 13.38 11.38
CA ASN A 47 29.65 13.03 11.79
C ASN A 47 28.65 13.43 10.68
N THR A 48 28.80 12.83 9.49
CA THR A 48 27.96 13.14 8.33
C THR A 48 26.59 12.47 8.47
N ALA A 49 25.54 13.29 8.43
CA ALA A 49 24.17 12.83 8.46
C ALA A 49 23.75 12.36 7.07
N VAL A 50 23.31 11.11 6.95
CA VAL A 50 22.87 10.48 5.70
C VAL A 50 21.36 10.24 5.72
N PRO A 51 20.66 10.21 4.57
CA PRO A 51 19.25 9.85 4.53
C PRO A 51 18.99 8.49 5.19
N LEU A 52 17.94 8.39 6.00
CA LEU A 52 17.57 7.13 6.63
C LEU A 52 17.19 6.11 5.55
N THR A 53 17.90 5.00 5.51
CA THR A 53 17.56 3.85 4.67
C THR A 53 17.35 2.62 5.52
N MET A 54 16.40 1.77 5.12
CA MET A 54 16.13 0.52 5.81
C MET A 54 15.57 -0.51 4.83
N THR A 55 16.27 -1.64 4.72
CA THR A 55 15.89 -2.77 3.89
C THR A 55 15.10 -3.80 4.70
N LEU A 56 14.49 -4.75 4.00
CA LEU A 56 13.79 -5.86 4.65
C LEU A 56 14.75 -6.76 5.46
N ASP A 57 16.02 -6.81 5.05
CA ASP A 57 17.08 -7.51 5.79
C ASP A 57 17.46 -6.78 7.08
N ASP A 58 17.45 -5.45 7.08
CA ASP A 58 17.69 -4.65 8.28
C ASP A 58 16.57 -4.86 9.30
N LEU A 59 15.31 -4.85 8.87
CA LEU A 59 14.17 -5.10 9.75
C LEU A 59 14.23 -6.47 10.43
N ILE A 60 14.62 -7.52 9.70
CA ILE A 60 14.77 -8.86 10.29
C ILE A 60 15.93 -8.93 11.29
N ARG A 61 17.04 -8.22 11.02
CA ARG A 61 18.16 -8.14 11.96
C ARG A 61 17.77 -7.40 13.24
N LEU A 62 16.93 -6.37 13.14
CA LEU A 62 16.44 -5.61 14.28
C LEU A 62 15.40 -6.37 15.11
N PHE A 63 14.58 -7.20 14.46
CA PHE A 63 13.48 -7.94 15.10
C PHE A 63 13.58 -9.44 14.76
N PRO A 64 14.60 -10.16 15.28
CA PRO A 64 14.75 -11.59 15.03
C PRO A 64 13.58 -12.36 15.66
N GLU A 65 13.07 -13.35 14.93
CA GLU A 65 12.07 -14.27 15.48
C GLU A 65 12.74 -15.19 16.52
N ALA A 66 12.06 -15.44 17.65
CA ALA A 66 12.57 -16.33 18.68
C ALA A 66 12.84 -17.72 18.08
N SER A 67 14.08 -18.19 18.17
CA SER A 67 14.36 -19.61 17.90
C SER A 67 13.71 -20.45 18.99
N ASP A 68 13.19 -21.64 18.64
CA ASP A 68 12.62 -22.64 19.55
C ASP A 68 13.60 -23.14 20.66
N THR A 69 14.74 -22.49 20.84
CA THR A 69 15.72 -22.77 21.88
C THR A 69 15.35 -22.00 23.14
N THR A 70 14.94 -22.77 24.15
CA THR A 70 14.68 -22.37 25.53
C THR A 70 15.86 -21.58 26.12
N ASP A 71 15.79 -20.26 26.07
CA ASP A 71 16.40 -19.33 27.03
C ASP A 71 15.65 -17.99 26.93
N ALA A 72 14.35 -18.04 27.20
CA ALA A 72 13.53 -16.86 27.42
C ALA A 72 13.73 -16.38 28.87
N SER A 73 14.88 -15.78 29.15
CA SER A 73 15.08 -15.04 30.40
C SER A 73 15.99 -13.82 30.18
N GLU A 74 15.43 -12.66 30.53
CA GLU A 74 16.08 -11.39 30.91
C GLU A 74 16.20 -10.22 29.92
N ASN A 75 15.71 -10.30 28.68
CA ASN A 75 15.41 -9.08 27.91
C ASN A 75 14.11 -9.27 27.10
N GLY A 76 13.14 -8.37 27.27
CA GLY A 76 11.81 -8.49 26.67
C GLY A 76 11.87 -8.81 25.18
N SER A 77 11.10 -9.81 24.74
CA SER A 77 11.07 -10.28 23.36
C SER A 77 10.83 -9.13 22.37
N HIS A 78 11.88 -8.68 21.68
CA HIS A 78 11.87 -7.72 20.58
C HIS A 78 11.38 -8.34 19.26
N SER A 79 10.32 -9.14 19.27
CA SER A 79 9.72 -9.66 18.03
C SER A 79 8.57 -8.78 17.58
N LEU A 80 8.40 -8.63 16.27
CA LEU A 80 7.21 -7.99 15.71
C LEU A 80 6.04 -8.98 15.70
N PRO A 81 4.79 -8.51 15.88
CA PRO A 81 3.63 -9.37 15.74
C PRO A 81 3.49 -9.90 14.29
N PRO A 82 2.70 -10.97 14.08
CA PRO A 82 2.33 -11.40 12.74
C PRO A 82 1.73 -10.25 11.92
N LEU A 83 2.13 -10.17 10.66
CA LEU A 83 1.68 -9.15 9.73
C LEU A 83 0.43 -9.64 8.98
N CYS A 84 -0.55 -8.75 8.82
CA CYS A 84 -1.62 -8.96 7.87
C CYS A 84 -1.11 -8.65 6.45
N ILE A 85 -0.78 -9.68 5.68
CA ILE A 85 -0.24 -9.57 4.32
C ILE A 85 -1.36 -9.69 3.30
N ASP A 86 -1.37 -8.78 2.34
CA ASP A 86 -2.28 -8.82 1.20
C ASP A 86 -1.71 -9.78 0.13
N VAL A 87 -2.58 -10.65 -0.37
CA VAL A 87 -2.23 -11.70 -1.33
C VAL A 87 -3.18 -11.64 -2.52
N THR A 88 -2.60 -11.60 -3.72
CA THR A 88 -3.37 -11.51 -4.97
C THR A 88 -2.76 -12.39 -6.05
N PRO A 89 -3.57 -12.91 -6.99
CA PRO A 89 -3.08 -13.72 -8.10
C PRO A 89 -2.33 -12.90 -9.15
N ASP A 90 -2.61 -11.60 -9.23
CA ASP A 90 -2.21 -10.71 -10.32
C ASP A 90 -1.27 -9.57 -9.88
N GLY A 91 -1.12 -9.36 -8.57
CA GLY A 91 -0.33 -8.27 -8.00
C GLY A 91 -1.06 -6.95 -7.91
N HIS A 92 -2.31 -6.86 -8.35
CA HIS A 92 -3.07 -5.63 -8.21
C HIS A 92 -3.76 -5.62 -6.85
N GLY A 93 -3.70 -4.52 -6.11
CA GLY A 93 -4.40 -4.40 -4.84
C GLY A 93 -5.91 -4.27 -4.99
N ASP A 94 -6.45 -3.38 -4.19
CA ASP A 94 -7.79 -2.85 -4.34
C ASP A 94 -7.96 -2.29 -5.75
N CYS A 95 -8.71 -2.99 -6.61
CA CYS A 95 -8.95 -2.56 -7.99
C CYS A 95 -10.20 -3.21 -8.59
N LEU A 96 -10.62 -2.68 -9.73
CA LEU A 96 -11.68 -3.28 -10.52
C LEU A 96 -11.19 -4.54 -11.23
N ARG A 97 -12.01 -5.59 -11.21
CA ARG A 97 -11.78 -6.85 -11.93
C ARG A 97 -13.04 -7.29 -12.64
N ARG A 98 -12.89 -8.02 -13.74
CA ARG A 98 -14.03 -8.66 -14.41
C ARG A 98 -14.43 -9.89 -13.63
N VAL A 99 -15.69 -9.97 -13.28
CA VAL A 99 -16.26 -11.05 -12.49
C VAL A 99 -17.52 -11.55 -13.18
N ALA A 100 -17.67 -12.87 -13.29
CA ALA A 100 -18.85 -13.50 -13.85
C ALA A 100 -19.47 -14.44 -12.80
N ALA A 101 -20.80 -14.44 -12.71
CA ALA A 101 -21.50 -15.43 -11.89
C ALA A 101 -21.59 -16.77 -12.63
N ILE A 102 -21.46 -17.86 -11.88
CA ILE A 102 -21.68 -19.22 -12.38
C ILE A 102 -23.19 -19.45 -12.39
N ASP A 103 -23.76 -19.70 -13.56
CA ASP A 103 -25.11 -20.24 -13.63
C ASP A 103 -25.07 -21.72 -13.22
N GLU A 104 -25.55 -22.01 -12.00
CA GLU A 104 -25.53 -23.35 -11.40
C GLU A 104 -26.35 -24.37 -12.22
N GLU A 105 -27.31 -23.92 -13.04
CA GLU A 105 -28.15 -24.81 -13.86
C GLU A 105 -27.53 -25.17 -15.22
N SER A 106 -26.74 -24.27 -15.81
CA SER A 106 -26.19 -24.46 -17.17
C SER A 106 -24.69 -24.70 -17.21
N SER A 107 -23.96 -24.51 -16.10
CA SER A 107 -22.49 -24.48 -16.07
C SER A 107 -21.90 -23.47 -17.06
N THR A 108 -22.68 -22.47 -17.48
CA THR A 108 -22.21 -21.38 -18.35
C THR A 108 -22.00 -20.11 -17.54
N LEU A 109 -21.06 -19.27 -17.98
CA LEU A 109 -20.78 -17.99 -17.34
C LEU A 109 -21.91 -17.01 -17.70
N SER A 110 -22.46 -16.35 -16.67
CA SER A 110 -23.36 -15.21 -16.85
C SER A 110 -22.63 -13.99 -17.43
N SER A 111 -23.36 -12.89 -17.67
CA SER A 111 -22.78 -11.64 -18.15
C SER A 111 -21.69 -11.12 -17.21
N GLU A 112 -20.52 -10.82 -17.77
CA GLU A 112 -19.38 -10.23 -17.05
C GLU A 112 -19.73 -8.86 -16.46
N GLU A 113 -19.34 -8.63 -15.21
CA GLU A 113 -19.48 -7.34 -14.52
C GLU A 113 -18.13 -6.88 -13.97
N LYS A 114 -17.93 -5.56 -13.85
CA LYS A 114 -16.76 -4.99 -13.16
C LYS A 114 -17.07 -4.85 -11.67
N VAL A 115 -16.27 -5.52 -10.83
CA VAL A 115 -16.39 -5.51 -9.38
C VAL A 115 -15.11 -4.97 -8.76
N PHE A 116 -15.24 -4.17 -7.71
CA PHE A 116 -14.12 -3.77 -6.87
C PHE A 116 -13.74 -4.94 -5.98
N VAL A 117 -12.54 -5.49 -6.18
CA VAL A 117 -12.10 -6.71 -5.48
C VAL A 117 -10.93 -6.38 -4.57
N LYS A 118 -11.13 -6.63 -3.28
CA LYS A 118 -10.09 -6.55 -2.24
C LYS A 118 -9.19 -7.80 -2.24
N PRO A 119 -7.91 -7.66 -1.87
CA PRO A 119 -6.99 -8.78 -1.68
C PRO A 119 -7.49 -9.84 -0.69
N LEU A 120 -6.91 -11.03 -0.78
CA LEU A 120 -6.98 -12.02 0.29
C LEU A 120 -5.99 -11.61 1.39
N GLU A 121 -6.43 -11.59 2.65
CA GLU A 121 -5.57 -11.28 3.79
C GLU A 121 -5.02 -12.58 4.43
N VAL A 122 -3.70 -12.65 4.63
CA VAL A 122 -3.02 -13.79 5.26
C VAL A 122 -2.09 -13.31 6.37
N GLN A 123 -2.20 -13.93 7.55
CA GLN A 123 -1.32 -13.64 8.68
C GLN A 123 0.01 -14.39 8.56
N MET A 124 1.14 -13.68 8.59
CA MET A 124 2.46 -14.32 8.66
C MET A 124 3.51 -13.39 9.28
N ASN A 125 4.53 -13.98 9.92
CA ASN A 125 5.63 -13.21 10.50
C ASN A 125 6.54 -12.60 9.42
N LEU A 126 7.34 -11.60 9.81
CA LEU A 126 8.21 -10.85 8.92
C LEU A 126 9.22 -11.74 8.16
N SER A 127 9.82 -12.75 8.80
CA SER A 127 10.80 -13.63 8.15
C SER A 127 10.13 -14.52 7.10
N LYS A 128 8.92 -15.00 7.40
CA LYS A 128 8.12 -15.78 6.44
C LYS A 128 7.71 -14.91 5.25
N PHE A 129 7.22 -13.69 5.51
CA PHE A 129 6.88 -12.72 4.47
C PHE A 129 8.05 -12.47 3.52
N ARG A 130 9.24 -12.13 4.04
CA ARG A 130 10.45 -11.92 3.21
C ARG A 130 10.77 -13.15 2.35
N SER A 131 10.74 -14.34 2.96
CA SER A 131 11.06 -15.59 2.26
C SER A 131 10.09 -15.85 1.11
N CYS A 132 8.79 -15.70 1.36
CA CYS A 132 7.74 -15.87 0.35
C CYS A 132 7.82 -14.81 -0.76
N LEU A 133 8.00 -13.53 -0.40
CA LEU A 133 8.16 -12.43 -1.34
C LEU A 133 9.30 -12.72 -2.32
N ARG A 134 10.51 -13.00 -1.82
CA ARG A 134 11.70 -13.24 -2.64
C ARG A 134 11.63 -14.53 -3.44
N LYS A 135 11.07 -15.61 -2.89
CA LYS A 135 10.86 -16.87 -3.65
C LYS A 135 9.87 -16.69 -4.79
N GLY A 136 8.72 -16.06 -4.55
CA GLY A 136 7.74 -15.78 -5.59
C GLY A 136 8.32 -14.89 -6.70
N ARG A 137 9.08 -13.86 -6.31
CA ARG A 137 9.79 -12.98 -7.25
C ARG A 137 10.77 -13.76 -8.13
N ALA A 138 11.61 -14.61 -7.52
CA ALA A 138 12.58 -15.44 -8.25
C ALA A 138 11.89 -16.47 -9.17
N ASN A 139 10.79 -17.07 -8.73
CA ASN A 139 10.03 -18.02 -9.54
C ASN A 139 9.44 -17.36 -10.79
N GLN A 140 8.85 -16.16 -10.65
CA GLN A 140 8.32 -15.43 -11.80
C GLN A 140 9.42 -15.03 -12.80
N GLN A 141 10.58 -14.60 -12.31
CA GLN A 141 11.73 -14.28 -13.17
C GLN A 141 12.25 -15.52 -13.94
N ARG A 142 12.26 -16.70 -13.31
CA ARG A 142 12.70 -17.97 -13.95
C ARG A 142 11.72 -18.49 -14.99
N GLN A 143 10.42 -18.31 -14.78
CA GLN A 143 9.40 -18.80 -15.70
C GLN A 143 9.33 -18.02 -17.02
N ASN A 144 10.04 -16.88 -17.13
CA ASN A 144 10.33 -16.09 -18.34
C ASN A 144 9.15 -15.82 -19.31
N LYS A 145 7.90 -16.00 -18.87
CA LYS A 145 6.71 -15.88 -19.69
C LYS A 145 5.47 -15.78 -18.79
N TYR A 146 5.37 -14.71 -18.02
CA TYR A 146 4.05 -14.25 -17.59
C TYR A 146 3.62 -13.17 -18.56
N ASN A 147 2.68 -13.50 -19.42
CA ASN A 147 1.97 -12.52 -20.22
C ASN A 147 1.15 -11.70 -19.22
N ARG A 148 1.74 -10.65 -18.63
CA ARG A 148 1.10 -9.79 -17.62
C ARG A 148 -0.28 -9.30 -18.10
N GLU A 149 -0.42 -9.14 -19.41
CA GLU A 149 -1.65 -8.78 -20.12
C GLU A 149 -2.75 -9.86 -19.98
N GLU A 150 -2.43 -11.16 -19.99
CA GLU A 150 -3.44 -12.23 -19.82
C GLU A 150 -4.02 -12.32 -18.41
N ILE A 151 -3.36 -11.78 -17.39
CA ILE A 151 -3.85 -11.86 -16.00
C ILE A 151 -4.84 -10.74 -15.70
N LEU A 152 -4.58 -9.51 -16.18
CA LEU A 152 -5.50 -8.38 -15.98
C LEU A 152 -6.82 -8.57 -16.71
N ASP A 153 -6.77 -9.29 -17.84
CA ASP A 153 -7.94 -9.69 -18.61
C ASP A 153 -8.59 -11.00 -18.13
N ARG A 154 -8.16 -11.55 -16.99
CA ARG A 154 -8.80 -12.72 -16.42
C ARG A 154 -10.18 -12.36 -15.87
N VAL A 155 -11.18 -13.13 -16.28
CA VAL A 155 -12.50 -13.11 -15.66
C VAL A 155 -12.45 -14.04 -14.45
N PHE A 156 -12.78 -13.51 -13.28
CA PHE A 156 -12.88 -14.29 -12.05
C PHE A 156 -14.32 -14.75 -11.82
N GLU A 157 -14.50 -15.89 -11.17
CA GLU A 157 -15.83 -16.43 -10.90
C GLU A 157 -16.32 -16.01 -9.50
N THR A 158 -17.61 -15.69 -9.37
CA THR A 158 -18.21 -15.52 -8.04
C THR A 158 -18.42 -16.87 -7.36
N CYS A 159 -18.22 -16.95 -6.04
CA CYS A 159 -18.60 -18.13 -5.25
C CYS A 159 -19.71 -17.82 -4.25
N SER A 160 -20.73 -18.68 -4.16
CA SER A 160 -21.71 -18.67 -3.07
C SER A 160 -21.03 -19.17 -1.80
N LYS A 161 -21.17 -18.44 -0.69
CA LYS A 161 -20.55 -18.72 0.62
C LYS A 161 -20.84 -20.12 1.21
N GLU A 162 -21.67 -20.93 0.56
CA GLU A 162 -22.16 -22.22 1.06
C GLU A 162 -21.24 -23.41 0.72
N ASN A 163 -20.21 -23.23 -0.13
CA ASN A 163 -19.37 -24.34 -0.63
C ASN A 163 -17.86 -24.22 -0.37
N LEU A 164 -17.41 -23.53 0.69
CA LEU A 164 -15.97 -23.39 0.95
C LEU A 164 -15.59 -23.86 2.36
N ASP A 165 -14.94 -25.02 2.43
CA ASP A 165 -14.20 -25.44 3.61
C ASP A 165 -13.11 -24.42 3.92
N LYS A 166 -12.95 -24.06 5.20
CA LYS A 166 -11.88 -23.15 5.63
C LYS A 166 -10.53 -23.83 5.43
N VAL A 167 -9.62 -23.17 4.71
CA VAL A 167 -8.26 -23.67 4.46
C VAL A 167 -7.55 -23.92 5.80
N ASP A 168 -7.23 -25.17 6.09
CA ASP A 168 -6.45 -25.54 7.27
C ASP A 168 -4.99 -25.12 7.07
N ASN A 169 -4.42 -24.41 8.05
CA ASN A 169 -3.15 -23.65 7.93
C ASN A 169 -1.89 -24.53 8.05
N LYS A 170 -1.99 -25.84 7.85
CA LYS A 170 -0.91 -26.79 8.08
C LYS A 170 -0.72 -27.73 6.89
N ASP A 171 -0.10 -27.24 5.82
CA ASP A 171 0.36 -28.14 4.76
C ASP A 171 1.47 -27.57 3.89
N THR A 172 2.33 -28.46 3.38
CA THR A 172 3.39 -28.19 2.38
C THR A 172 2.82 -27.55 1.10
N HIS A 173 1.54 -27.75 0.80
CA HIS A 173 0.81 -27.10 -0.29
C HIS A 173 0.60 -25.59 -0.10
N HIS A 174 0.58 -25.09 1.14
CA HIS A 174 0.44 -23.65 1.43
C HIS A 174 1.69 -22.87 1.00
N ASP A 175 2.88 -23.44 1.21
CA ASP A 175 4.14 -22.82 0.82
C ASP A 175 4.34 -22.79 -0.70
N LYS A 176 3.83 -23.79 -1.42
CA LYS A 176 3.79 -23.78 -2.89
C LYS A 176 2.82 -22.71 -3.40
N PHE A 177 1.63 -22.62 -2.80
CA PHE A 177 0.65 -21.57 -3.13
C PHE A 177 1.24 -20.16 -2.96
N LEU A 178 1.89 -19.86 -1.82
CA LEU A 178 2.49 -18.55 -1.60
C LEU A 178 3.64 -18.20 -2.56
N GLN A 179 4.18 -19.18 -3.29
CA GLN A 179 5.20 -18.93 -4.30
C GLN A 179 4.63 -18.57 -5.68
N ASP A 180 3.36 -18.86 -5.92
CA ASP A 180 2.68 -18.64 -7.20
C ASP A 180 1.83 -17.35 -7.21
N VAL A 181 1.89 -16.58 -6.12
CA VAL A 181 1.06 -15.38 -5.88
C VAL A 181 1.94 -14.15 -5.65
N VAL A 182 1.30 -12.98 -5.66
CA VAL A 182 1.95 -11.71 -5.31
C VAL A 182 1.53 -11.31 -3.91
N LEU A 183 2.54 -11.04 -3.07
CA LEU A 183 2.38 -10.65 -1.67
C LEU A 183 2.91 -9.23 -1.47
N TYR A 184 2.25 -8.47 -0.62
CA TYR A 184 2.72 -7.16 -0.18
C TYR A 184 2.04 -6.79 1.14
N TYR A 185 2.67 -5.89 1.89
CA TYR A 185 2.12 -5.28 3.10
C TYR A 185 1.72 -3.84 2.77
N SER A 186 0.43 -3.54 2.87
CA SER A 186 -0.17 -2.29 2.40
C SER A 186 -1.33 -1.85 3.30
N ARG A 187 -1.05 -1.63 4.58
CA ARG A 187 -2.07 -1.28 5.58
C ARG A 187 -2.21 0.23 5.74
N GLN A 188 -3.43 0.75 5.63
CA GLN A 188 -3.77 2.18 5.74
C GLN A 188 -4.51 2.48 7.06
N ASN A 189 -4.04 1.93 8.18
CA ASN A 189 -4.78 1.91 9.46
C ASN A 189 -3.93 2.37 10.65
N ASP A 190 -2.91 3.20 10.40
CA ASP A 190 -1.92 3.63 11.39
C ASP A 190 -1.05 2.48 11.91
N CYS A 191 -0.71 1.56 10.99
CA CYS A 191 -0.07 0.31 11.34
C CYS A 191 1.30 0.47 11.99
N LEU A 192 2.09 1.50 11.63
CA LEU A 192 3.43 1.66 12.20
C LEU A 192 3.35 1.95 13.70
N ARG A 193 2.40 2.78 14.14
CA ARG A 193 2.23 3.13 15.56
C ARG A 193 1.49 2.07 16.36
N LYS A 194 0.52 1.38 15.75
CA LYS A 194 -0.35 0.42 16.43
C LYS A 194 0.20 -1.00 16.37
N GLU A 195 0.33 -1.54 15.16
CA GLU A 195 0.71 -2.94 14.93
C GLU A 195 2.23 -3.12 15.09
N LEU A 196 3.03 -2.19 14.56
CA LEU A 196 4.48 -2.26 14.55
C LEU A 196 5.11 -1.30 15.57
N SER A 197 4.45 -1.14 16.71
CA SER A 197 4.89 -0.22 17.77
C SER A 197 6.34 -0.43 18.24
N PRO A 198 6.90 -1.67 18.28
CA PRO A 198 8.32 -1.84 18.58
C PRO A 198 9.24 -1.18 17.55
N LEU A 199 8.87 -1.21 16.26
CA LEU A 199 9.60 -0.53 15.19
C LEU A 199 9.42 0.99 15.28
N TRP A 200 8.20 1.47 15.53
CA TRP A 200 7.95 2.90 15.73
C TRP A 200 8.74 3.48 16.89
N ASN A 201 8.93 2.72 17.97
CA ASN A 201 9.64 3.17 19.17
C ASN A 201 11.15 2.88 19.14
N LEU A 202 11.69 2.44 18.00
CA LEU A 202 13.12 2.24 17.83
C LEU A 202 13.89 3.56 18.03
N LYS A 203 14.86 3.55 18.94
CA LYS A 203 15.76 4.68 19.22
C LYS A 203 17.09 4.53 18.48
N HIS A 204 17.76 5.65 18.20
CA HIS A 204 19.14 5.64 17.71
C HIS A 204 20.10 5.04 18.75
N ASN A 205 21.15 4.36 18.30
CA ASN A 205 22.17 3.77 19.18
C ASN A 205 22.79 4.83 20.10
N ASN A 206 23.04 4.47 21.37
CA ASN A 206 23.62 5.32 22.44
C ASN A 206 22.70 6.36 23.09
N VAL A 207 21.38 6.26 22.93
CA VAL A 207 20.44 7.04 23.73
C VAL A 207 20.00 6.22 24.94
N ALA A 208 20.12 6.79 26.15
CA ALA A 208 19.62 6.14 27.37
C ALA A 208 18.12 5.88 27.26
N ASP A 209 17.65 4.73 27.76
CA ASP A 209 16.24 4.32 27.67
C ASP A 209 15.27 5.39 28.23
N ASP A 210 15.71 6.15 29.24
CA ASP A 210 14.94 7.20 29.92
C ASP A 210 14.89 8.55 29.18
N ALA A 211 15.64 8.74 28.09
CA ALA A 211 15.58 9.98 27.32
C ALA A 211 14.35 9.96 26.40
N ASP A 212 13.31 10.72 26.77
CA ASP A 212 12.07 10.90 26.00
C ASP A 212 12.12 12.15 25.08
N ASP A 213 13.30 12.41 24.49
CA ASP A 213 13.41 13.43 23.45
C ASP A 213 12.88 12.85 22.13
N ALA A 214 11.97 13.54 21.45
CA ALA A 214 11.45 13.14 20.14
C ALA A 214 12.56 12.90 19.10
N LYS A 215 13.73 13.54 19.27
CA LYS A 215 14.91 13.35 18.41
C LYS A 215 15.68 12.05 18.68
N SER A 216 15.34 11.31 19.73
CA SER A 216 15.96 10.02 20.04
C SER A 216 15.48 8.89 19.14
N PHE A 217 14.29 9.02 18.55
CA PHE A 217 13.65 7.99 17.74
C PHE A 217 14.15 8.00 16.29
N VAL A 218 14.29 6.81 15.70
CA VAL A 218 14.71 6.64 14.30
C VAL A 218 13.71 7.26 13.33
N PHE A 219 12.42 7.11 13.62
CA PHE A 219 11.36 7.72 12.83
C PHE A 219 10.92 9.04 13.48
N PRO A 220 10.89 10.16 12.72
CA PRO A 220 10.34 11.41 13.22
C PRO A 220 8.90 11.21 13.68
N ARG A 221 8.58 11.73 14.86
CA ARG A 221 7.20 11.73 15.38
C ARG A 221 6.27 12.57 14.52
N SER A 222 6.82 13.63 13.92
CA SER A 222 6.16 14.46 12.94
C SER A 222 7.14 15.39 12.23
N PHE A 223 6.64 16.23 11.31
CA PHE A 223 7.40 17.24 10.59
C PHE A 223 6.90 18.66 10.94
N PRO A 224 7.57 19.39 11.86
CA PRO A 224 7.08 20.70 12.31
C PRO A 224 6.89 21.73 11.20
N TRP A 225 7.75 21.69 10.16
CA TRP A 225 7.63 22.56 9.00
C TRP A 225 6.39 22.25 8.14
N ALA A 226 5.95 20.99 8.13
CA ALA A 226 4.76 20.56 7.40
C ALA A 226 3.50 20.90 8.19
N GLU A 227 3.47 20.59 9.49
CA GLU A 227 2.38 20.95 10.38
C GLU A 227 2.07 22.45 10.36
N GLN A 228 3.12 23.28 10.46
CA GLN A 228 2.94 24.73 10.40
C GLN A 228 2.42 25.18 9.02
N ALA A 229 2.75 24.48 7.95
CA ALA A 229 2.22 24.78 6.61
C ALA A 229 0.76 24.33 6.44
N PHE A 230 0.38 23.18 7.00
CA PHE A 230 -0.97 22.62 6.89
C PHE A 230 -1.97 23.34 7.80
N PHE A 231 -1.56 23.65 9.04
CA PHE A 231 -2.47 24.10 10.11
C PHE A 231 -2.15 25.51 10.64
N GLY A 232 -1.03 26.12 10.23
CA GLY A 232 -0.60 27.43 10.72
C GLY A 232 0.09 27.38 12.09
N GLN A 233 0.21 28.53 12.76
CA GLN A 233 0.72 28.59 14.14
C GLN A 233 -0.38 28.17 15.11
N LEU A 234 -0.29 26.95 15.63
CA LEU A 234 -1.14 26.52 16.74
C LEU A 234 -0.65 27.16 18.04
N SER A 235 -1.61 27.63 18.85
CA SER A 235 -1.30 28.17 20.17
C SER A 235 -0.72 27.04 21.04
N SER A 236 0.28 27.37 21.87
CA SER A 236 1.00 26.42 22.73
C SER A 236 0.13 25.68 23.76
N SER A 237 -1.17 25.97 23.85
CA SER A 237 -2.13 25.27 24.70
C SER A 237 -2.88 24.12 24.01
N ASP A 238 -2.84 24.01 22.67
CA ASP A 238 -3.54 22.98 21.88
C ASP A 238 -2.58 21.91 21.30
N SER A 239 -1.35 21.83 21.81
CA SER A 239 -0.27 20.97 21.30
C SER A 239 -0.49 19.46 21.45
N ALA A 240 -1.67 19.01 21.92
CA ALA A 240 -1.99 17.61 22.11
C ALA A 240 -2.53 16.90 20.84
N GLY A 241 -2.58 17.56 19.67
CA GLY A 241 -3.25 16.99 18.48
C GLY A 241 -2.72 17.41 17.10
N VAL A 242 -1.45 17.79 16.96
CA VAL A 242 -0.92 18.36 15.68
C VAL A 242 -0.11 17.35 14.85
N GLY A 243 0.11 16.15 15.36
CA GLY A 243 0.85 15.11 14.65
C GLY A 243 0.05 14.50 13.48
N PRO A 244 0.67 13.59 12.72
CA PRO A 244 -0.04 12.83 11.70
C PRO A 244 -1.19 12.00 12.31
N ASP A 245 -2.33 11.94 11.62
CA ASP A 245 -3.47 11.09 11.94
C ASP A 245 -3.13 9.61 11.81
N ALA A 246 -2.27 9.26 10.86
CA ALA A 246 -1.76 7.91 10.68
C ALA A 246 -0.31 7.91 10.19
N VAL A 247 0.46 6.93 10.65
CA VAL A 247 1.77 6.59 10.07
C VAL A 247 1.73 5.14 9.63
N ASN A 248 1.93 4.91 8.33
CA ASN A 248 1.85 3.56 7.76
C ASN A 248 3.18 3.10 7.19
N LEU A 249 3.38 1.78 7.18
CA LEU A 249 4.51 1.10 6.55
C LEU A 249 4.01 0.31 5.33
N TRP A 250 4.81 0.32 4.27
CA TRP A 250 4.53 -0.32 2.99
C TRP A 250 5.71 -1.21 2.62
N MET A 251 5.46 -2.48 2.28
CA MET A 251 6.49 -3.41 1.82
C MET A 251 5.98 -4.23 0.63
N GLY A 252 6.76 -4.34 -0.43
CA GLY A 252 6.39 -5.15 -1.60
C GLY A 252 7.46 -5.09 -2.68
N ASP A 253 7.22 -5.73 -3.81
CA ASP A 253 8.15 -5.72 -4.95
C ASP A 253 7.47 -5.27 -6.25
N GLU A 254 8.19 -5.26 -7.37
CA GLU A 254 7.73 -4.76 -8.67
C GLU A 254 6.47 -5.41 -9.24
N ARG A 255 5.99 -6.49 -8.62
CA ARG A 255 4.77 -7.21 -9.01
C ARG A 255 3.52 -6.52 -8.48
N ALA A 256 3.62 -5.82 -7.35
CA ALA A 256 2.48 -5.21 -6.67
C ALA A 256 2.13 -3.81 -7.24
N VAL A 257 0.85 -3.54 -7.44
CA VAL A 257 0.29 -2.30 -7.99
C VAL A 257 -0.87 -1.82 -7.14
N SER A 258 -0.81 -0.58 -6.66
CA SER A 258 -1.96 0.12 -6.10
C SER A 258 -2.67 0.86 -7.24
N ALA A 259 -3.94 0.53 -7.49
CA ALA A 259 -4.72 1.14 -8.57
C ALA A 259 -4.97 2.64 -8.33
N MET A 260 -5.47 3.33 -9.35
CA MET A 260 -5.79 4.75 -9.26
C MET A 260 -6.84 5.00 -8.17
N HIS A 261 -6.49 5.86 -7.20
CA HIS A 261 -7.39 6.32 -6.14
C HIS A 261 -6.97 7.71 -5.68
N LYS A 262 -7.67 8.27 -4.68
CA LYS A 262 -7.33 9.55 -4.04
C LYS A 262 -7.59 9.44 -2.55
N ASP A 263 -6.85 10.23 -1.77
CA ASP A 263 -6.99 10.31 -0.32
C ASP A 263 -7.39 11.72 0.11
N HIS A 264 -8.01 11.82 1.27
CA HIS A 264 -8.34 13.10 1.93
C HIS A 264 -7.22 13.55 2.87
N TYR A 265 -5.98 13.19 2.58
CA TYR A 265 -4.83 13.45 3.43
C TYR A 265 -3.75 14.22 2.68
N GLU A 266 -3.12 15.17 3.36
CA GLU A 266 -1.80 15.69 2.99
C GLU A 266 -0.78 14.59 3.29
N ASN A 267 -0.27 13.94 2.24
CA ASN A 267 0.49 12.71 2.36
C ASN A 267 2.00 12.98 2.16
N LEU A 268 2.81 12.68 3.18
CA LEU A 268 4.26 12.71 3.11
C LEU A 268 4.79 11.27 3.03
N PHE A 269 5.12 10.81 1.82
CA PHE A 269 5.54 9.43 1.54
C PHE A 269 7.05 9.33 1.38
N TYR A 270 7.73 8.68 2.33
CA TYR A 270 9.17 8.49 2.35
C TYR A 270 9.55 7.08 1.89
N VAL A 271 10.58 6.96 1.06
CA VAL A 271 11.10 5.64 0.63
C VAL A 271 12.34 5.28 1.46
N LEU A 272 12.24 4.22 2.26
CA LEU A 272 13.34 3.69 3.06
C LEU A 272 14.32 2.86 2.22
N SER A 273 13.81 2.08 1.28
CA SER A 273 14.63 1.30 0.34
C SER A 273 13.87 1.05 -0.95
N GLY A 274 14.60 0.88 -2.07
CA GLY A 274 14.02 0.68 -3.39
C GLY A 274 13.61 1.99 -4.09
N GLU A 275 12.56 1.91 -4.91
CA GLU A 275 12.02 3.05 -5.65
C GLU A 275 10.50 2.88 -5.85
N LYS A 276 9.73 3.91 -5.48
CA LYS A 276 8.30 4.01 -5.80
C LYS A 276 8.11 4.83 -7.07
N VAL A 277 7.14 4.42 -7.89
CA VAL A 277 6.73 5.11 -9.12
C VAL A 277 5.26 5.45 -9.00
N PHE A 278 4.97 6.75 -8.87
CA PHE A 278 3.64 7.31 -8.77
C PHE A 278 3.19 7.82 -10.14
N GLY A 279 2.08 7.31 -10.64
CA GLY A 279 1.30 7.95 -11.70
C GLY A 279 0.27 8.86 -11.06
N LEU A 280 0.36 10.16 -11.28
CA LEU A 280 -0.47 11.17 -10.63
C LEU A 280 -1.35 11.90 -11.64
N CYS A 281 -2.57 12.27 -11.23
CA CYS A 281 -3.41 13.24 -11.92
C CYS A 281 -3.91 14.29 -10.92
N PRO A 282 -3.92 15.59 -11.28
CA PRO A 282 -4.41 16.63 -10.39
C PRO A 282 -5.91 16.46 -10.08
N PRO A 283 -6.41 16.99 -8.96
CA PRO A 283 -7.84 16.95 -8.61
C PRO A 283 -8.76 17.52 -9.71
N SER A 284 -8.25 18.46 -10.50
CA SER A 284 -8.98 19.04 -11.65
C SER A 284 -9.32 18.04 -12.76
N ASP A 285 -8.63 16.90 -12.80
CA ASP A 285 -8.89 15.84 -13.78
C ASP A 285 -10.02 14.90 -13.34
N ALA A 286 -10.65 15.12 -12.19
CA ALA A 286 -11.76 14.28 -11.70
C ALA A 286 -12.84 13.96 -12.77
N PRO A 287 -13.27 14.91 -13.62
CA PRO A 287 -14.24 14.61 -14.69
C PRO A 287 -13.74 13.56 -15.71
N PHE A 288 -12.43 13.42 -15.89
CA PHE A 288 -11.82 12.55 -16.88
C PHE A 288 -11.49 11.14 -16.35
N LEU A 289 -11.67 10.90 -15.05
CA LEU A 289 -11.25 9.67 -14.37
C LEU A 289 -12.36 8.65 -14.12
N TYR A 290 -13.61 8.95 -14.47
CA TYR A 290 -14.72 7.97 -14.44
C TYR A 290 -14.92 7.30 -13.06
N GLU A 291 -14.83 8.10 -11.99
CA GLU A 291 -15.26 7.67 -10.66
C GLU A 291 -16.75 7.29 -10.70
N ARG A 292 -17.08 6.09 -10.27
CA ARG A 292 -18.43 5.55 -10.29
C ARG A 292 -18.67 4.59 -9.15
N GLU A 293 -19.94 4.38 -8.82
CA GLU A 293 -20.35 3.41 -7.81
C GLU A 293 -20.29 1.98 -8.39
N ILE A 294 -19.53 1.09 -7.75
CA ILE A 294 -19.23 -0.27 -8.19
C ILE A 294 -19.48 -1.25 -7.04
N LEU A 295 -19.96 -2.46 -7.34
CA LEU A 295 -20.09 -3.54 -6.36
C LEU A 295 -18.74 -3.90 -5.73
N SER A 296 -18.74 -4.26 -4.45
CA SER A 296 -17.55 -4.67 -3.70
C SER A 296 -17.53 -6.17 -3.45
N GLY A 297 -16.34 -6.75 -3.52
CA GLY A 297 -16.06 -8.11 -3.11
C GLY A 297 -14.62 -8.27 -2.65
N ARG A 298 -14.24 -9.51 -2.37
CA ARG A 298 -12.89 -9.87 -1.96
C ARG A 298 -12.49 -11.22 -2.55
N PHE A 299 -11.19 -11.40 -2.72
CA PHE A 299 -10.67 -12.69 -3.13
C PHE A 299 -10.82 -13.73 -2.02
N GLU A 300 -11.17 -14.94 -2.45
CA GLU A 300 -11.15 -16.16 -1.65
C GLU A 300 -10.53 -17.28 -2.49
N VAL A 301 -9.97 -18.27 -1.79
CA VAL A 301 -9.30 -19.41 -2.42
C VAL A 301 -9.95 -20.68 -1.94
N SER A 302 -10.42 -21.52 -2.86
CA SER A 302 -11.03 -22.80 -2.49
C SER A 302 -9.98 -23.84 -2.12
N SER A 303 -10.20 -24.52 -0.99
CA SER A 303 -9.56 -25.79 -0.66
C SER A 303 -10.44 -26.94 -1.12
N GLU A 304 -10.43 -27.30 -2.40
CA GLU A 304 -10.63 -28.68 -2.87
C GLU A 304 -10.59 -28.81 -4.41
N CYS A 305 -9.86 -29.82 -4.89
CA CYS A 305 -10.44 -30.79 -5.83
C CYS A 305 -10.32 -32.17 -5.16
N LYS A 306 -11.44 -32.75 -4.74
CA LYS A 306 -11.51 -34.18 -4.46
C LYS A 306 -11.35 -34.93 -5.79
N ASN A 307 -10.40 -35.86 -5.80
CA ASN A 307 -10.25 -36.94 -6.78
C ASN A 307 -9.95 -36.53 -8.23
N ASP A 308 -8.68 -36.23 -8.53
CA ASP A 308 -8.08 -36.82 -9.71
C ASP A 308 -6.75 -37.45 -9.33
N VAL A 309 -6.77 -38.79 -9.24
CA VAL A 309 -5.56 -39.58 -9.17
C VAL A 309 -4.85 -39.33 -10.50
N ASN A 310 -3.75 -38.57 -10.46
CA ASN A 310 -2.64 -38.57 -11.43
C ASN A 310 -2.31 -37.27 -12.21
N THR A 311 -2.46 -36.07 -11.61
CA THR A 311 -1.67 -34.89 -12.05
C THR A 311 -1.32 -33.97 -10.89
N ASP A 312 -0.03 -33.70 -10.71
CA ASP A 312 0.60 -32.86 -9.66
C ASP A 312 0.34 -31.33 -9.85
N THR A 313 -0.77 -30.98 -10.53
CA THR A 313 -0.98 -29.68 -11.19
C THR A 313 -2.42 -29.16 -11.13
N ASN A 314 -3.13 -29.28 -10.01
CA ASN A 314 -4.34 -28.46 -9.82
C ASN A 314 -4.01 -27.22 -8.98
N PRO A 315 -3.78 -26.05 -9.60
CA PRO A 315 -3.59 -24.81 -8.85
C PRO A 315 -4.88 -24.47 -8.10
N ARG A 316 -4.76 -23.92 -6.89
CA ARG A 316 -5.93 -23.47 -6.13
C ARG A 316 -6.76 -22.49 -6.98
N LYS A 317 -8.08 -22.64 -6.98
CA LYS A 317 -8.98 -21.79 -7.76
C LYS A 317 -9.25 -20.49 -7.00
N TRP A 318 -8.95 -19.35 -7.64
CA TRP A 318 -9.30 -18.02 -7.14
C TRP A 318 -10.76 -17.72 -7.47
N SER A 319 -11.48 -17.18 -6.49
CA SER A 319 -12.88 -16.77 -6.65
C SER A 319 -13.12 -15.42 -5.96
N VAL A 320 -14.21 -14.75 -6.32
CA VAL A 320 -14.64 -13.51 -5.69
C VAL A 320 -15.88 -13.76 -4.85
N VAL A 321 -15.84 -13.36 -3.59
CA VAL A 321 -17.00 -13.33 -2.71
C VAL A 321 -17.48 -11.90 -2.58
N MET A 322 -18.72 -11.65 -3.01
CA MET A 322 -19.35 -10.33 -2.94
C MET A 322 -19.60 -9.93 -1.49
N ASP A 323 -19.29 -8.68 -1.14
CA ASP A 323 -19.55 -8.11 0.17
C ASP A 323 -21.04 -7.84 0.33
N ARG A 324 -21.62 -8.23 1.46
CA ARG A 324 -23.02 -7.99 1.78
C ARG A 324 -23.16 -6.71 2.59
N VAL A 325 -24.26 -5.99 2.42
CA VAL A 325 -24.62 -4.87 3.29
C VAL A 325 -24.91 -5.42 4.68
N GLU A 326 -24.33 -4.82 5.71
CA GLU A 326 -24.68 -5.14 7.10
C GLU A 326 -26.10 -4.63 7.37
N GLU A 327 -27.06 -5.54 7.60
CA GLU A 327 -28.43 -5.16 7.97
C GLU A 327 -28.41 -4.57 9.39
N ASP A 328 -28.65 -3.27 9.49
CA ASP A 328 -28.70 -2.54 10.75
C ASP A 328 -30.01 -2.89 11.50
N GLY A 329 -30.00 -3.99 12.26
CA GLY A 329 -31.04 -4.36 13.24
C GLY A 329 -32.48 -4.60 12.74
N GLY A 330 -32.70 -4.66 11.42
CA GLY A 330 -34.01 -4.90 10.80
C GLY A 330 -34.20 -6.36 10.36
N SER A 331 -35.45 -6.82 10.31
CA SER A 331 -35.80 -8.18 9.87
C SER A 331 -35.20 -8.53 8.50
N PRO A 332 -34.73 -9.78 8.29
CA PRO A 332 -34.05 -10.17 7.05
C PRO A 332 -34.97 -9.97 5.86
N SER A 333 -34.58 -9.06 4.96
CA SER A 333 -35.24 -8.92 3.68
C SER A 333 -34.74 -10.03 2.74
N SER A 334 -35.62 -10.54 1.86
CA SER A 334 -35.29 -11.64 0.95
C SER A 334 -34.35 -11.23 -0.20
N ASP A 335 -34.01 -9.95 -0.32
CA ASP A 335 -33.17 -9.42 -1.38
C ASP A 335 -31.70 -9.39 -0.93
N LYS A 336 -30.84 -10.15 -1.62
CA LYS A 336 -29.39 -10.17 -1.39
C LYS A 336 -28.79 -8.81 -1.77
N GLN A 337 -28.79 -7.84 -0.86
CA GLN A 337 -28.17 -6.53 -1.12
C GLN A 337 -26.66 -6.60 -0.91
N TYR A 338 -25.91 -6.27 -1.97
CA TYR A 338 -24.45 -6.22 -1.96
C TYR A 338 -23.94 -4.80 -1.73
N SER A 339 -22.78 -4.70 -1.07
CA SER A 339 -22.11 -3.43 -0.78
C SER A 339 -21.51 -2.82 -2.04
N LYS A 340 -21.46 -1.49 -2.09
CA LYS A 340 -20.90 -0.71 -3.20
C LYS A 340 -19.89 0.30 -2.70
N VAL A 341 -18.92 0.64 -3.56
CA VAL A 341 -17.88 1.65 -3.31
C VAL A 341 -17.77 2.59 -4.49
N HIS A 342 -17.31 3.82 -4.26
CA HIS A 342 -16.93 4.72 -5.34
C HIS A 342 -15.49 4.43 -5.74
N TRP A 343 -15.26 4.10 -7.01
CA TRP A 343 -13.92 3.77 -7.49
C TRP A 343 -13.63 4.33 -8.88
N ILE A 344 -12.35 4.58 -9.14
CA ILE A 344 -11.84 5.09 -10.43
C ILE A 344 -11.80 3.95 -11.43
N ALA A 345 -12.60 4.06 -12.49
CA ALA A 345 -12.75 2.96 -13.43
C ALA A 345 -11.71 2.92 -14.56
N THR A 346 -11.03 4.03 -14.83
CA THR A 346 -9.97 4.08 -15.86
C THR A 346 -8.58 3.89 -15.26
N ASP A 347 -7.72 3.13 -15.94
CA ASP A 347 -6.28 3.07 -15.64
C ASP A 347 -5.51 3.85 -16.71
N LEU A 348 -5.10 5.08 -16.40
CA LEU A 348 -4.35 5.93 -17.33
C LEU A 348 -2.90 5.49 -17.57
N PHE A 349 -2.37 4.59 -16.74
CA PHE A 349 -0.96 4.18 -16.75
C PHE A 349 -0.77 2.70 -17.09
N GLY A 350 -1.87 1.96 -17.31
CA GLY A 350 -1.85 0.57 -17.72
C GLY A 350 -1.34 0.39 -19.16
N ASN A 351 -0.69 -0.74 -19.43
CA ASN A 351 -0.47 -1.19 -20.80
C ASN A 351 -1.78 -1.80 -21.32
N HIS A 352 -2.63 -0.96 -21.91
CA HIS A 352 -3.79 -1.46 -22.65
C HIS A 352 -3.31 -1.99 -24.00
N SER A 353 -3.21 -3.31 -24.14
CA SER A 353 -2.98 -3.96 -25.44
C SER A 353 -4.08 -3.62 -26.45
N ASP A 354 -5.29 -3.33 -25.94
CA ASP A 354 -6.43 -2.81 -26.68
C ASP A 354 -6.79 -1.37 -26.24
N ARG A 355 -5.90 -0.41 -26.58
CA ARG A 355 -6.18 1.03 -26.38
C ARG A 355 -7.47 1.48 -27.05
N SER A 356 -7.86 0.86 -28.17
CA SER A 356 -9.10 1.19 -28.88
C SER A 356 -10.33 0.96 -28.02
N ASN A 357 -10.43 -0.17 -27.33
CA ASN A 357 -11.57 -0.45 -26.46
C ASN A 357 -11.58 0.43 -25.21
N HIS A 358 -10.39 0.71 -24.64
CA HIS A 358 -10.27 1.69 -23.55
C HIS A 358 -10.78 3.08 -23.96
N ASP A 359 -10.37 3.59 -25.13
CA ASP A 359 -10.81 4.92 -25.60
C ASP A 359 -12.30 4.97 -25.94
N LEU A 360 -12.92 3.84 -26.29
CA LEU A 360 -14.37 3.73 -26.48
C LEU A 360 -15.12 3.74 -25.14
N GLU A 361 -14.61 3.05 -24.11
CA GLU A 361 -15.22 3.04 -22.78
C GLU A 361 -14.97 4.36 -22.01
N PHE A 362 -13.81 4.98 -22.22
CA PHE A 362 -13.32 6.15 -21.48
C PHE A 362 -12.91 7.31 -22.40
N PRO A 363 -13.78 7.81 -23.29
CA PRO A 363 -13.42 8.78 -24.34
C PRO A 363 -12.86 10.12 -23.85
N LEU A 364 -13.14 10.50 -22.59
CA LEU A 364 -12.65 11.73 -21.98
C LEU A 364 -11.29 11.58 -21.30
N SER A 365 -10.82 10.35 -21.08
CA SER A 365 -9.51 10.08 -20.43
C SER A 365 -8.34 10.74 -21.15
N LYS A 366 -8.44 10.92 -22.47
CA LYS A 366 -7.43 11.63 -23.30
C LYS A 366 -7.25 13.10 -22.94
N TYR A 367 -8.18 13.70 -22.19
CA TYR A 367 -8.10 15.07 -21.71
C TYR A 367 -7.52 15.16 -20.29
N ALA A 368 -7.20 14.03 -19.65
CA ALA A 368 -6.46 14.03 -18.40
C ALA A 368 -4.99 14.44 -18.61
N HIS A 369 -4.34 14.86 -17.54
CA HIS A 369 -2.99 15.39 -17.49
C HIS A 369 -2.10 14.53 -16.58
N PRO A 370 -1.87 13.25 -16.93
CA PRO A 370 -1.09 12.34 -16.11
C PRO A 370 0.38 12.77 -16.04
N ILE A 371 0.96 12.70 -14.84
CA ILE A 371 2.40 12.87 -14.61
C ILE A 371 2.97 11.64 -13.91
N THR A 372 4.24 11.32 -14.17
CA THR A 372 4.93 10.21 -13.49
C THR A 372 6.06 10.75 -12.61
N VAL A 373 6.04 10.37 -11.34
CA VAL A 373 7.05 10.76 -10.34
C VAL A 373 7.73 9.50 -9.81
N ARG A 374 9.07 9.50 -9.80
CA ARG A 374 9.88 8.45 -9.19
C ARG A 374 10.46 8.97 -7.88
N VAL A 375 10.29 8.20 -6.81
CA VAL A 375 10.75 8.54 -5.46
C VAL A 375 11.73 7.44 -5.04
N LYS A 376 12.99 7.82 -4.85
CA LYS A 376 14.07 6.88 -4.52
C LYS A 376 14.27 6.77 -3.02
N ALA A 377 14.98 5.72 -2.60
CA ALA A 377 15.45 5.60 -1.22
C ALA A 377 16.09 6.91 -0.72
N GLY A 378 15.66 7.38 0.45
CA GLY A 378 16.11 8.64 1.04
C GLY A 378 15.28 9.88 0.66
N GLU A 379 14.32 9.75 -0.26
CA GLU A 379 13.46 10.85 -0.72
C GLU A 379 12.06 10.78 -0.11
N LEU A 380 11.48 11.96 0.18
CA LEU A 380 10.11 12.16 0.63
C LEU A 380 9.29 12.80 -0.49
N LEU A 381 8.20 12.18 -0.90
CA LEU A 381 7.20 12.81 -1.75
C LEU A 381 6.15 13.49 -0.88
N TYR A 382 5.98 14.79 -1.07
CA TYR A 382 4.72 15.43 -0.72
C TYR A 382 3.71 15.19 -1.84
N LEU A 383 2.64 14.46 -1.52
CA LEU A 383 1.48 14.23 -2.35
C LEU A 383 0.29 14.99 -1.72
N PRO A 384 -0.16 16.10 -2.33
CA PRO A 384 -1.23 16.90 -1.78
C PRO A 384 -2.54 16.11 -1.70
N SER A 385 -3.42 16.50 -0.80
CA SER A 385 -4.75 15.92 -0.68
C SER A 385 -5.52 15.95 -2.01
N LEU A 386 -6.39 14.96 -2.21
CA LEU A 386 -7.26 14.76 -3.39
C LEU A 386 -6.54 14.45 -4.71
N TRP A 387 -5.20 14.43 -4.74
CA TRP A 387 -4.48 14.02 -5.95
C TRP A 387 -4.75 12.54 -6.25
N PHE A 388 -5.18 12.28 -7.47
CA PHE A 388 -5.38 10.93 -7.94
C PHE A 388 -4.02 10.29 -8.18
N HIS A 389 -3.82 9.09 -7.67
CA HIS A 389 -2.54 8.42 -7.75
C HIS A 389 -2.67 6.91 -7.91
N ARG A 390 -1.81 6.35 -8.76
CA ARG A 390 -1.56 4.92 -8.96
C ARG A 390 -0.11 4.66 -8.59
N VAL A 391 0.15 3.64 -7.78
CA VAL A 391 1.49 3.43 -7.21
C VAL A 391 2.05 2.07 -7.64
N THR A 392 3.28 2.08 -8.12
CA THR A 392 4.06 0.88 -8.44
C THR A 392 5.47 1.02 -7.88
N GLN A 393 6.30 -0.02 -8.03
CA GLN A 393 7.71 0.01 -7.67
C GLN A 393 8.54 -0.76 -8.69
N THR A 394 9.85 -0.52 -8.72
CA THR A 394 10.77 -1.18 -9.67
C THR A 394 11.52 -2.37 -9.07
N THR A 395 11.47 -2.54 -7.75
CA THR A 395 12.13 -3.63 -7.01
C THR A 395 11.46 -3.81 -5.64
N GLU A 396 11.94 -4.77 -4.83
CA GLU A 396 11.67 -4.83 -3.39
C GLU A 396 11.88 -3.44 -2.77
N THR A 397 10.80 -2.88 -2.22
CA THR A 397 10.71 -1.49 -1.80
C THR A 397 10.02 -1.42 -0.45
N ILE A 398 10.58 -0.60 0.44
CA ILE A 398 9.96 -0.24 1.71
C ILE A 398 9.69 1.25 1.72
N GLY A 399 8.46 1.63 2.01
CA GLY A 399 8.05 3.01 2.20
C GLY A 399 7.36 3.21 3.53
N ILE A 400 7.43 4.43 4.05
CA ILE A 400 6.58 4.90 5.14
C ILE A 400 5.83 6.12 4.68
N ASN A 401 4.65 6.35 5.21
CA ASN A 401 3.96 7.60 4.94
C ASN A 401 3.29 8.17 6.18
N TYR A 402 3.20 9.49 6.18
CA TYR A 402 2.58 10.28 7.22
C TYR A 402 1.37 10.96 6.62
N TRP A 403 0.19 10.65 7.17
CA TRP A 403 -1.07 11.24 6.77
C TRP A 403 -1.47 12.31 7.76
N TYR A 404 -1.69 13.51 7.24
CA TYR A 404 -2.27 14.64 7.96
C TYR A 404 -3.61 14.95 7.32
N ASP A 405 -4.67 15.05 8.11
CA ASP A 405 -6.00 15.29 7.59
C ASP A 405 -6.04 16.60 6.79
N MET A 406 -6.76 16.58 5.67
CA MET A 406 -6.87 17.77 4.84
C MET A 406 -7.76 18.82 5.51
N ASN A 407 -7.58 20.09 5.13
CA ASN A 407 -8.51 21.12 5.56
C ASN A 407 -9.82 21.06 4.75
N PHE A 408 -10.84 20.40 5.30
CA PHE A 408 -12.17 20.30 4.69
C PHE A 408 -12.95 21.63 4.63
N GLU A 409 -12.53 22.65 5.39
CA GLU A 409 -13.11 23.99 5.31
C GLU A 409 -12.53 24.81 4.15
N SER A 410 -11.50 24.28 3.48
CA SER A 410 -10.90 24.92 2.31
C SER A 410 -11.90 25.00 1.14
N PRO A 411 -12.00 26.13 0.42
CA PRO A 411 -12.78 26.22 -0.82
C PRO A 411 -12.41 25.14 -1.85
N MET A 412 -11.17 24.63 -1.81
CA MET A 412 -10.72 23.52 -2.67
C MET A 412 -11.60 22.27 -2.53
N TRP A 413 -12.05 21.95 -1.32
CA TRP A 413 -12.93 20.81 -1.08
C TRP A 413 -14.29 20.99 -1.76
N CYS A 414 -14.90 22.17 -1.60
CA CYS A 414 -16.17 22.51 -2.24
C CYS A 414 -16.07 22.48 -3.77
N TYR A 415 -15.01 23.05 -4.34
CA TYR A 415 -14.80 23.05 -5.79
C TYR A 415 -14.50 21.65 -6.33
N PHE A 416 -13.76 20.83 -5.59
CA PHE A 416 -13.53 19.44 -5.97
C PHE A 416 -14.84 18.65 -6.04
N HIS A 417 -15.69 18.76 -5.02
CA HIS A 417 -17.01 18.14 -5.04
C HIS A 417 -17.89 18.65 -6.19
N PHE A 418 -17.86 19.95 -6.48
CA PHE A 418 -18.56 20.50 -7.64
C PHE A 418 -18.09 19.85 -8.95
N LEU A 419 -16.76 19.68 -9.14
CA LEU A 419 -16.20 19.02 -10.32
C LEU A 419 -16.63 17.55 -10.44
N GLN A 420 -16.66 16.80 -9.34
CA GLN A 420 -17.13 15.41 -9.34
C GLN A 420 -18.60 15.29 -9.79
N GLN A 421 -19.43 16.27 -9.42
CA GLN A 421 -20.86 16.29 -9.77
C GLN A 421 -21.15 16.74 -11.21
N LEU A 422 -20.20 17.38 -11.92
CA LEU A 422 -20.43 17.77 -13.32
C LEU A 422 -20.76 16.58 -14.22
N ARG A 423 -20.30 15.38 -13.86
CA ARG A 423 -20.58 14.14 -14.61
C ARG A 423 -21.86 13.43 -14.23
N SER A 424 -22.33 13.55 -12.99
CA SER A 424 -23.57 12.88 -12.56
C SER A 424 -24.83 13.51 -13.17
N GLN A 425 -24.68 14.60 -13.93
CA GLN A 425 -25.75 15.32 -14.62
C GLN A 425 -26.06 14.79 -16.04
N GLU A 426 -25.31 13.80 -16.56
CA GLU A 426 -25.72 13.06 -17.76
C GLU A 426 -26.79 12.01 -17.39
N LYS A 427 -28.06 12.43 -17.43
CA LYS A 427 -29.25 11.57 -17.37
C LYS A 427 -29.88 11.43 -18.75
#